data_AF-A0A5S3SZ51-F1
#
_entry.id   AF-A0A5S3SZ51-F1
#
_cell.length_a   1.000
_cell.length_b   1.000
_cell.length_c   1.000
_cell.angle_alpha   90.00
_cell.angle_beta   90.00
_cell.angle_gamma   90.00
#
_symmetry.space_group_name_H-M   'P 1'
#
loop_
_entity.id
_entity.type
_entity.pdbx_description
1 polymer ?
#
loop_
_entity_poly.entity_id
_entity_poly.type
_entity_poly.pdbx_seq_one_letter_code
_entity_poly.pdbx_strand_id
1 'polypeptide(L)'
;ILSGDATDNLTLHAGYGEAIRGAKAREVILIGDEVSIAQGLEPEKARQREISLDWHQRNALMEGDRLGFALTGFHTDIENYQAYDRGSDPAVLYNLDG
;
A
#
# COMPACT_ATOMS: atom_id res chain seq x y z
N ILE A 1 -6.96 0.81 -12.48
CA ILE A 1 -8.16 0.24 -11.81
C ILE A 1 -9.24 0.09 -12.87
N LEU A 2 -9.82 -1.10 -12.97
CA LEU A 2 -10.98 -1.42 -13.80
C LEU A 2 -12.22 -1.36 -12.90
N SER A 3 -13.28 -0.72 -13.38
CA SER A 3 -14.56 -0.63 -12.67
C SER A 3 -15.69 -1.02 -13.61
N GLY A 4 -16.72 -1.68 -13.09
CA GLY A 4 -17.91 -2.03 -13.85
C GLY A 4 -19.14 -2.15 -12.97
N ASP A 5 -20.25 -1.58 -13.44
CA ASP A 5 -21.54 -1.71 -12.78
C ASP A 5 -22.12 -3.09 -13.06
N ALA A 6 -22.24 -3.92 -12.01
CA ALA A 6 -22.84 -5.24 -12.10
C ALA A 6 -24.38 -5.14 -12.06
N THR A 7 -24.90 -4.13 -11.39
CA THR A 7 -26.32 -3.73 -11.36
C THR A 7 -26.41 -2.21 -11.20
N ASP A 8 -27.61 -1.64 -11.25
CA ASP A 8 -27.85 -0.20 -11.01
C ASP A 8 -27.37 0.28 -9.62
N ASN A 9 -27.21 -0.65 -8.67
CA ASN A 9 -26.90 -0.37 -7.27
C ASN A 9 -25.61 -1.03 -6.80
N LEU A 10 -24.86 -1.72 -7.68
CA LEU A 10 -23.64 -2.44 -7.33
C LEU A 10 -22.55 -2.19 -8.37
N THR A 11 -21.44 -1.61 -7.95
CA THR A 11 -20.23 -1.43 -8.73
C THR A 11 -19.13 -2.34 -8.21
N LEU A 12 -18.44 -3.01 -9.12
CA LEU A 12 -17.27 -3.83 -8.82
C LEU A 12 -16.00 -3.14 -9.32
N HIS A 13 -14.93 -3.27 -8.57
CA HIS A 13 -13.62 -2.72 -8.88
C HIS A 13 -12.55 -3.80 -8.80
N ALA A 14 -11.58 -3.74 -9.71
CA ALA A 14 -10.37 -4.53 -9.65
C ALA A 14 -9.17 -3.64 -9.99
N GLY A 15 -8.13 -3.70 -9.18
CA GLY A 15 -6.95 -2.87 -9.31
C GLY A 15 -5.67 -3.68 -9.30
N TYR A 16 -4.71 -3.22 -10.09
CA TYR A 16 -3.30 -3.58 -9.99
C TYR A 16 -2.51 -2.28 -9.96
N GLY A 17 -1.53 -2.21 -9.07
CA GLY A 17 -0.68 -1.05 -8.91
C GLY A 17 0.74 -1.45 -8.56
N GLU A 18 1.70 -0.67 -9.01
CA GLU A 18 3.10 -0.79 -8.63
C GLU A 18 3.58 0.53 -8.05
N ALA A 19 4.41 0.45 -7.02
CA ALA A 19 5.08 1.60 -6.44
C ALA A 19 6.56 1.30 -6.24
N ILE A 20 7.42 2.27 -6.56
CA ILE A 20 8.85 2.16 -6.32
C ILE A 20 9.23 3.27 -5.35
N ARG A 21 9.87 2.90 -4.25
CA ARG A 21 10.40 3.83 -3.26
C ARG A 21 11.93 3.77 -3.28
N GLY A 22 12.55 4.89 -3.63
CA GLY A 22 14.00 5.06 -3.56
C GLY A 22 14.53 5.02 -2.11
N ALA A 23 15.85 5.04 -1.97
CA ALA A 23 16.52 5.00 -0.67
C ALA A 23 15.98 6.07 0.30
N LYS A 24 15.66 5.66 1.53
CA LYS A 24 15.21 6.53 2.64
C LYS A 24 16.29 7.51 3.17
N ALA A 25 17.17 8.03 2.31
CA ALA A 25 18.26 8.94 2.69
C ALA A 25 17.79 10.18 3.46
N ARG A 26 16.54 10.64 3.26
CA ARG A 26 15.97 11.78 4.01
C ARG A 26 15.47 11.41 5.41
N GLU A 27 14.98 10.19 5.63
CA GLU A 27 14.62 9.73 6.99
C GLU A 27 15.87 9.42 7.80
N VAL A 28 16.94 8.94 7.16
CA VAL A 28 18.29 8.79 7.72
C VAL A 28 18.81 10.11 8.30
N ILE A 29 18.71 11.22 7.55
CA ILE A 29 19.19 12.55 7.96
C ILE A 29 18.42 13.11 9.18
N LEU A 30 17.16 12.71 9.36
CA LEU A 30 16.30 13.20 10.45
C LEU A 30 16.52 12.47 11.79
N ILE A 31 17.18 11.31 11.79
CA ILE A 31 17.41 10.50 13.00
C ILE A 31 18.62 11.00 13.80
N GLY A 32 19.51 11.79 13.19
CA GLY A 32 20.61 12.46 13.90
C GLY A 32 21.81 11.56 14.25
N ASP A 33 21.72 10.26 13.97
CA ASP A 33 22.82 9.29 14.13
C ASP A 33 23.63 9.14 12.84
N GLU A 34 24.91 8.76 12.97
CA GLU A 34 25.70 8.31 11.82
C GLU A 34 25.06 7.02 11.28
N VAL A 35 24.66 7.05 10.00
CA VAL A 35 24.08 5.89 9.30
C VAL A 35 24.94 5.56 8.11
N SER A 36 25.33 4.30 8.01
CA SER A 36 25.96 3.74 6.82
C SER A 36 24.91 3.10 5.92
N ILE A 37 25.07 3.30 4.61
CA ILE A 37 24.21 2.67 3.59
C ILE A 37 24.94 1.40 3.13
N ALA A 38 24.27 0.24 3.25
CA ALA A 38 24.82 -1.01 2.77
C ALA A 38 25.11 -0.94 1.25
N GLN A 39 26.23 -1.52 0.83
CA GLN A 39 26.59 -1.58 -0.58
C GLN A 39 25.57 -2.45 -1.33
N GLY A 40 25.01 -1.92 -2.42
CA GLY A 40 24.02 -2.64 -3.22
C GLY A 40 22.56 -2.43 -2.78
N LEU A 41 22.26 -1.39 -1.98
CA LEU A 41 20.89 -1.07 -1.60
C LEU A 41 19.99 -0.89 -2.83
N GLU A 42 18.99 -1.75 -2.97
CA GLU A 42 18.01 -1.69 -4.04
C GLU A 42 16.79 -0.83 -3.64
N PRO A 43 16.13 -0.16 -4.61
CA PRO A 43 14.84 0.46 -4.37
C PRO A 43 13.82 -0.58 -3.90
N GLU A 44 12.98 -0.18 -2.95
CA GLU A 44 11.84 -0.97 -2.52
C GLU A 44 10.77 -0.95 -3.60
N LYS A 45 10.22 -2.12 -3.93
CA LYS A 45 9.19 -2.27 -4.97
C LYS A 45 7.97 -2.90 -4.34
N ALA A 46 6.83 -2.23 -4.42
CA ALA A 46 5.55 -2.76 -3.97
C ALA A 46 4.69 -3.09 -5.19
N ARG A 47 4.07 -4.28 -5.18
CA ARG A 47 3.05 -4.69 -6.15
C ARG A 47 1.76 -4.96 -5.39
N GLN A 48 0.69 -4.27 -5.74
CA GLN A 48 -0.61 -4.40 -5.11
C GLN A 48 -1.63 -4.96 -6.09
N ARG A 49 -2.47 -5.86 -5.58
CA ARG A 49 -3.70 -6.34 -6.23
C ARG A 49 -4.86 -6.06 -5.30
N GLU A 50 -5.94 -5.52 -5.84
CA GLU A 50 -7.13 -5.19 -5.07
C GLU A 50 -8.40 -5.59 -5.82
N ILE A 51 -9.42 -5.97 -5.05
CA ILE A 51 -10.78 -6.20 -5.54
C ILE A 51 -11.70 -5.51 -4.54
N SER A 52 -12.62 -4.71 -5.06
CA SER A 52 -13.59 -3.98 -4.24
C SER A 52 -14.99 -4.14 -4.81
N LEU A 53 -15.96 -4.01 -3.92
CA LEU A 53 -17.37 -3.92 -4.27
C LEU A 53 -17.96 -2.73 -3.53
N ASP A 54 -18.81 -2.00 -4.21
CA ASP A 54 -19.51 -0.85 -3.67
C ASP A 54 -20.99 -0.94 -4.02
N TRP A 55 -21.84 -0.97 -3.01
CA TRP A 55 -23.29 -1.08 -3.17
C TRP A 55 -23.99 0.11 -2.54
N HIS A 56 -24.93 0.71 -3.27
CA HIS A 56 -25.74 1.83 -2.81
C HIS A 56 -27.19 1.67 -3.22
N GLN A 57 -28.12 1.81 -2.28
CA GLN A 57 -29.56 1.74 -2.51
C GLN A 57 -30.25 2.97 -1.93
N ARG A 58 -31.16 3.57 -2.69
CA ARG A 58 -32.12 4.57 -2.20
C ARG A 58 -33.43 3.89 -1.83
N ASN A 59 -34.14 4.42 -0.84
CA ASN A 59 -35.41 3.89 -0.33
C ASN A 59 -35.28 2.39 0.02
N ALA A 60 -34.20 2.02 0.71
CA ALA A 60 -33.86 0.66 1.06
C ALA A 60 -34.78 0.08 2.14
N LEU A 61 -35.09 0.85 3.18
CA LEU A 61 -35.97 0.43 4.29
C LEU A 61 -37.19 1.35 4.44
N MET A 62 -37.00 2.65 4.23
CA MET A 62 -38.05 3.68 4.29
C MET A 62 -37.91 4.67 3.14
N GLU A 63 -39.03 5.28 2.73
CA GLU A 63 -39.00 6.34 1.73
C GLU A 63 -38.13 7.52 2.21
N GLY A 64 -37.21 7.94 1.35
CA GLY A 64 -36.24 9.00 1.62
C GLY A 64 -34.91 8.53 2.18
N ASP A 65 -34.76 7.26 2.58
CA ASP A 65 -33.50 6.75 3.12
C ASP A 65 -32.48 6.37 2.03
N ARG A 66 -31.21 6.21 2.45
CA ARG A 66 -30.13 5.69 1.62
C ARG A 66 -29.26 4.76 2.46
N LEU A 67 -28.96 3.59 1.92
CA LEU A 67 -28.05 2.63 2.53
C LEU A 67 -26.94 2.32 1.53
N GLY A 68 -25.71 2.22 2.01
CA GLY A 68 -24.59 1.78 1.19
C GLY A 68 -23.59 0.99 2.00
N PHE A 69 -22.88 0.09 1.32
CA PHE A 69 -21.75 -0.64 1.89
C PHE A 69 -20.65 -0.81 0.86
N ALA A 70 -19.41 -0.67 1.30
CA ALA A 70 -18.23 -0.93 0.49
C ALA A 70 -17.37 -1.98 1.19
N LEU A 71 -16.85 -2.94 0.42
CA LEU A 71 -15.91 -3.95 0.91
C LEU A 71 -14.75 -4.05 -0.08
N THR A 72 -13.53 -3.95 0.45
CA THR A 72 -12.29 -4.03 -0.32
C THR A 72 -11.38 -5.10 0.28
N GLY A 73 -10.94 -6.03 -0.55
CA GLY A 73 -9.84 -6.94 -0.25
C GLY A 73 -8.61 -6.54 -1.06
N PHE A 74 -7.45 -6.47 -0.41
CA PHE A 74 -6.19 -6.15 -1.08
C PHE A 74 -5.07 -7.06 -0.61
N HIS A 75 -4.09 -7.25 -1.48
CA HIS A 75 -2.86 -7.94 -1.20
C HIS A 75 -1.71 -7.15 -1.81
N THR A 76 -0.72 -6.84 -0.98
CA THR A 76 0.47 -6.07 -1.37
C THR A 76 1.71 -6.88 -1.05
N ASP A 77 2.49 -7.15 -2.08
CA ASP A 77 3.82 -7.75 -2.01
C ASP A 77 4.85 -6.62 -2.03
N ILE A 78 5.82 -6.65 -1.11
CA ILE A 78 6.89 -5.64 -1.05
C ILE A 78 8.24 -6.35 -1.11
N GLU A 79 8.95 -6.12 -2.20
CA GLU A 79 10.31 -6.58 -2.42
C GLU A 79 11.32 -5.53 -1.95
N ASN A 80 12.48 -5.99 -1.49
CA ASN A 80 13.60 -5.16 -1.08
C ASN A 80 13.24 -4.13 0.00
N TYR A 81 12.39 -4.54 0.96
CA TYR A 81 11.95 -3.65 2.03
C TYR A 81 13.15 -3.06 2.76
N GLN A 82 13.25 -1.73 2.80
CA GLN A 82 14.40 -1.06 3.39
C GLN A 82 14.23 -0.96 4.91
N ALA A 83 15.15 -1.58 5.65
CA ALA A 83 15.14 -1.66 7.11
C ALA A 83 16.42 -1.08 7.72
N TYR A 84 16.31 -0.73 9.01
CA TYR A 84 17.40 -0.15 9.80
C TYR A 84 17.81 -1.11 10.90
N ASP A 85 19.10 -1.39 11.00
CA ASP A 85 19.66 -1.99 12.21
C ASP A 85 20.21 -0.88 13.11
N ARG A 86 19.53 -0.66 14.23
CA ARG A 86 19.92 0.29 15.29
C ARG A 86 20.91 -0.30 16.30
N GLY A 87 21.16 -1.62 16.25
CA GLY A 87 22.14 -2.29 17.12
C GLY A 87 23.57 -2.19 16.60
N SER A 88 23.74 -1.83 15.33
CA SER A 88 25.04 -1.57 14.71
C SER A 88 25.51 -0.13 14.99
N ASP A 89 26.83 0.07 15.11
CA ASP A 89 27.48 1.38 15.25
C ASP A 89 28.56 1.57 14.16
N PRO A 90 28.32 2.40 13.13
CA PRO A 90 27.12 3.21 12.90
C PRO A 90 25.91 2.35 12.53
N ALA A 91 24.70 2.90 12.68
CA ALA A 91 23.48 2.22 12.26
C ALA A 91 23.53 1.90 10.74
N VAL A 92 22.95 0.78 10.32
CA VAL A 92 23.04 0.33 8.93
C VAL A 92 21.66 0.32 8.27
N LEU A 93 21.55 0.94 7.09
CA LEU A 93 20.39 0.83 6.20
C LEU A 93 20.65 -0.29 5.16
N TYR A 94 19.77 -1.28 5.10
CA TYR A 94 19.88 -2.44 4.22
C TYR A 94 18.50 -2.91 3.71
N ASN A 95 18.47 -3.80 2.70
CA ASN A 95 17.24 -4.46 2.26
C ASN A 95 17.01 -5.73 3.10
N LEU A 96 15.79 -5.94 3.60
CA LEU A 96 15.42 -7.24 4.18
C LEU A 96 15.42 -8.31 3.10
N ASP A 97 16.01 -9.46 3.41
CA ASP A 97 15.84 -10.67 2.63
C ASP A 97 14.36 -11.11 2.75
N GLY A 98 13.72 -11.31 1.59
CA GLY A 98 12.34 -11.80 1.49
C GLY A 98 12.24 -13.30 1.70
#